data_AF-A0A940SMZ1-F1
#
_entry.id   AF-A0A940SMZ1-F1
#
_cell.length_a   1.000
_cell.length_b   1.000
_cell.length_c   1.000
_cell.angle_alpha   90.00
_cell.angle_beta   90.00
_cell.angle_gamma   90.00
#
_symmetry.space_group_name_H-M   'P 1'
#
loop_
_entity.id
_entity.type
_entity.pdbx_description
1 polymer ?
#
loop_
_entity_poly.entity_id
_entity_poly.type
_entity_poly.pdbx_seq_one_letter_code
_entity_poly.pdbx_strand_id
1 'polypeptide(L)'
;MLPTEALALNFWGLDLCRGVMDLSNNHAAYCFLIVEHQHDIEFIRKQALSLIAAGCRNLSFYGKEQDTWHFEADRADIQMYPDMETVALTSGFDDLDDFIHELICAITARPIVPYSTYLIYDDREIYAEVLKRLRIAGKIV
;
A
#
# COMPACT_ATOMS: atom_id res chain seq x y z
N MET A 1 9.16 -17.21 -3.70
CA MET A 1 9.14 -15.80 -3.26
C MET A 1 8.68 -15.00 -4.47
N LEU A 2 7.64 -14.18 -4.35
CA LEU A 2 7.23 -13.31 -5.46
C LEU A 2 8.31 -12.24 -5.67
N PRO A 3 8.60 -11.82 -6.91
CA PRO A 3 9.61 -10.81 -7.18
C PRO A 3 9.21 -9.49 -6.52
N THR A 4 10.06 -8.96 -5.65
CA THR A 4 9.84 -7.68 -4.96
C THR A 4 10.74 -6.62 -5.54
N GLU A 5 10.21 -5.42 -5.69
CA GLU A 5 10.97 -4.27 -6.18
C GLU A 5 11.37 -3.39 -5.00
N ALA A 6 12.64 -3.01 -4.94
CA ALA A 6 13.09 -2.03 -3.95
C ALA A 6 12.62 -0.65 -4.40
N LEU A 7 11.67 -0.07 -3.66
CA LEU A 7 11.19 1.30 -3.87
C LEU A 7 12.17 2.31 -3.26
N ALA A 8 12.82 1.93 -2.16
CA ALA A 8 13.91 2.65 -1.53
C ALA A 8 14.71 1.72 -0.60
N LEU A 9 15.68 2.27 0.16
CA LEU A 9 16.41 1.49 1.15
C LEU A 9 15.44 0.97 2.22
N ASN A 10 15.37 -0.35 2.38
CA ASN A 10 14.48 -1.05 3.31
C ASN A 10 12.98 -0.82 3.09
N PHE A 11 12.57 -0.48 1.87
CA PHE A 11 11.16 -0.32 1.51
C PHE A 11 10.93 -0.97 0.17
N TRP A 12 10.09 -2.00 0.16
CA TRP A 12 9.86 -2.85 -0.99
C TRP A 12 8.40 -2.84 -1.38
N GLY A 13 8.11 -3.18 -2.63
CA GLY A 13 6.74 -3.37 -3.06
C GLY A 13 6.57 -4.46 -4.10
N LEU A 14 5.32 -4.87 -4.24
CA LEU A 14 4.88 -5.99 -5.06
C LEU A 14 3.46 -5.72 -5.55
N ASP A 15 3.21 -5.92 -6.84
CA ASP A 15 1.85 -6.06 -7.36
C ASP A 15 1.36 -7.49 -7.10
N LEU A 16 0.30 -7.65 -6.31
CA LEU A 16 -0.24 -8.97 -5.95
C LEU A 16 -0.97 -9.67 -7.09
N CYS A 17 -1.32 -8.94 -8.14
CA CYS A 17 -2.00 -9.45 -9.33
C CYS A 17 -1.03 -9.75 -10.48
N ARG A 18 0.03 -8.92 -10.64
CA ARG A 18 0.94 -8.95 -11.81
C ARG A 18 2.40 -9.27 -11.46
N GLY A 19 2.79 -9.16 -10.20
CA GLY A 19 4.14 -9.44 -9.70
C GLY A 19 5.16 -8.31 -9.89
N VAL A 20 4.84 -7.24 -10.64
CA VAL A 20 5.74 -6.10 -10.93
C VAL A 20 4.96 -4.82 -10.64
N MET A 21 5.55 -3.88 -9.90
CA MET A 21 4.87 -2.61 -9.65
C MET A 21 4.95 -1.72 -10.89
N ASP A 22 3.83 -1.13 -11.26
CA ASP A 22 3.76 -0.13 -12.33
C ASP A 22 3.10 1.14 -11.80
N LEU A 23 3.93 2.01 -11.22
CA LEU A 23 3.51 3.34 -10.74
C LEU A 23 3.39 4.37 -11.88
N SER A 24 3.51 3.96 -13.15
CA SER A 24 3.61 4.88 -14.29
C SER A 24 2.29 5.25 -14.97
N ASN A 25 1.13 4.67 -14.58
CA ASN A 25 -0.07 4.72 -15.43
C ASN A 25 -1.42 5.09 -14.78
N ASN A 26 -2.25 5.79 -15.56
CA ASN A 26 -3.64 6.27 -15.36
C ASN A 26 -4.68 5.21 -14.92
N HIS A 27 -4.50 4.54 -13.79
CA HIS A 27 -5.46 3.58 -13.26
C HIS A 27 -5.58 3.69 -11.74
N ALA A 28 -6.74 3.30 -11.20
CA ALA A 28 -6.92 3.24 -9.76
C ALA A 28 -6.03 2.13 -9.18
N ALA A 29 -5.29 2.46 -8.13
CA ALA A 29 -4.48 1.51 -7.37
C ALA A 29 -4.93 1.48 -5.91
N TYR A 30 -4.97 0.27 -5.34
CA TYR A 30 -5.13 0.05 -3.91
C TYR A 30 -3.77 -0.33 -3.35
N CYS A 31 -3.22 0.52 -2.49
CA CYS A 31 -1.95 0.23 -1.83
C CYS A 31 -2.22 -0.21 -0.41
N PHE A 32 -1.66 -1.36 -0.07
CA PHE A 32 -1.60 -1.90 1.28
C PHE A 32 -0.16 -1.79 1.74
N LEU A 33 0.06 -1.15 2.88
CA LEU A 33 1.37 -0.79 3.38
C LEU A 33 1.60 -1.40 4.76
N ILE A 34 2.69 -2.15 4.90
CA ILE A 34 3.24 -2.59 6.19
C ILE A 34 4.33 -1.58 6.56
N VAL A 35 4.12 -0.83 7.64
CA VAL A 35 4.90 0.34 8.04
C VAL A 35 5.31 0.21 9.51
N GLU A 36 6.20 -0.75 9.78
CA GLU A 36 6.54 -1.19 11.13
C GLU A 36 7.84 -0.59 11.68
N HIS A 37 8.80 -0.24 10.81
CA HIS A 37 10.17 0.05 11.22
C HIS A 37 10.68 1.41 10.77
N GLN A 38 10.14 1.93 9.67
CA GLN A 38 10.63 3.14 9.07
C GLN A 38 10.04 4.38 9.73
N HIS A 39 10.80 4.96 10.66
CA HIS A 39 10.42 6.10 11.51
C HIS A 39 10.97 7.44 11.01
N ASP A 40 11.75 7.46 9.92
CA ASP A 40 12.26 8.70 9.33
C ASP A 40 11.12 9.46 8.64
N ILE A 41 10.67 10.54 9.28
CA ILE A 41 9.57 11.39 8.78
C ILE A 41 9.88 11.96 7.38
N GLU A 42 11.13 12.36 7.09
CA GLU A 42 11.48 12.89 5.77
C GLU A 42 11.42 11.81 4.69
N PHE A 43 11.75 10.57 5.06
CA PHE A 43 11.54 9.42 4.20
C PHE A 43 10.05 9.18 3.94
N ILE A 44 9.25 9.06 5.01
CA ILE A 44 7.80 8.80 4.92
C ILE A 44 7.14 9.86 4.05
N ARG A 45 7.47 11.13 4.29
CA ARG A 45 7.00 12.28 3.49
C ARG A 45 7.26 12.12 2.01
N LYS A 46 8.49 11.78 1.63
CA LYS A 46 8.90 11.63 0.22
C LYS A 46 8.17 10.46 -0.42
N GLN A 47 8.04 9.34 0.29
CA GLN A 47 7.36 8.17 -0.23
C GLN A 47 5.85 8.38 -0.36
N ALA A 48 5.20 8.99 0.63
CA ALA A 48 3.79 9.36 0.56
C ALA A 48 3.51 10.28 -0.63
N LEU A 49 4.34 11.32 -0.81
CA LEU A 49 4.26 12.20 -1.98
C LEU A 49 4.42 11.45 -3.30
N SER A 50 5.39 10.53 -3.38
CA SER A 50 5.62 9.72 -4.59
C SER A 50 4.43 8.81 -4.92
N LEU A 51 3.79 8.21 -3.91
CA LEU A 51 2.62 7.34 -4.11
C LEU A 51 1.40 8.16 -4.57
N ILE A 52 1.14 9.29 -3.92
CA ILE A 52 0.05 10.21 -4.29
C ILE A 52 0.27 10.77 -5.70
N ALA A 53 1.51 11.12 -6.06
CA ALA A 53 1.88 11.56 -7.40
C ALA A 53 1.63 10.49 -8.47
N ALA A 54 1.78 9.21 -8.10
CA ALA A 54 1.49 8.06 -8.96
C ALA A 54 0.00 7.72 -9.04
N GLY A 55 -0.88 8.47 -8.37
CA GLY A 55 -2.33 8.23 -8.37
C GLY A 55 -2.81 7.21 -7.34
N CYS A 56 -1.94 6.76 -6.44
CA CYS A 56 -2.29 5.86 -5.34
C CYS A 56 -3.02 6.61 -4.23
N ARG A 57 -4.33 6.83 -4.40
CA ARG A 57 -5.18 7.56 -3.45
C ARG A 57 -6.07 6.67 -2.58
N ASN A 58 -5.93 5.34 -2.67
CA ASN A 58 -6.50 4.38 -1.71
C ASN A 58 -5.35 3.68 -0.99
N LEU A 59 -5.15 4.03 0.29
CA LEU A 59 -4.01 3.60 1.09
C LEU A 59 -4.51 2.93 2.38
N SER A 60 -4.09 1.70 2.61
CA SER A 60 -4.38 0.93 3.82
C SER A 60 -3.07 0.63 4.56
N PHE A 61 -3.00 0.93 5.84
CA PHE A 61 -1.79 0.84 6.65
C PHE A 61 -1.92 -0.19 7.76
N TYR A 62 -0.85 -0.95 8.00
CA TYR A 62 -0.67 -1.79 9.18
C TYR A 62 0.74 -1.56 9.72
N GLY A 63 0.87 -1.46 11.04
CA GLY A 63 2.17 -1.34 11.73
C GLY A 63 2.30 -0.07 12.56
N LYS A 64 3.39 0.00 13.33
CA LYS A 64 3.63 1.05 14.34
C LYS A 64 3.59 2.48 13.81
N GLU A 65 3.97 2.70 12.55
CA GLU A 65 4.07 4.05 11.97
C GLU A 65 2.81 4.47 11.20
N GLN A 66 1.69 3.72 11.31
CA GLN A 66 0.47 4.01 10.55
C GLN A 66 -0.03 5.45 10.72
N ASP A 67 0.00 6.00 11.93
CA ASP A 67 -0.49 7.36 12.21
C ASP A 67 0.34 8.42 11.47
N THR A 68 1.66 8.23 11.45
CA THR A 68 2.59 9.09 10.70
C THR A 68 2.29 8.99 9.20
N TRP A 69 2.07 7.77 8.69
CA TRP A 69 1.74 7.56 7.28
C TRP A 69 0.40 8.17 6.87
N HIS A 70 -0.63 8.04 7.71
CA HIS A 70 -1.92 8.71 7.52
C HIS A 70 -1.74 10.22 7.33
N PHE A 71 -1.08 10.86 8.30
CA PHE A 71 -0.87 12.30 8.29
C PHE A 71 -0.08 12.77 7.06
N GLU A 72 1.00 12.06 6.73
CA GLU A 72 1.87 12.43 5.62
C GLU A 72 1.22 12.18 4.25
N ALA A 73 0.38 11.15 4.12
CA ALA A 73 -0.42 10.89 2.92
C ALA A 73 -1.49 11.97 2.69
N ASP A 74 -2.26 12.31 3.73
CA ASP A 74 -3.28 13.37 3.63
C ASP A 74 -2.62 14.72 3.28
N ARG A 75 -1.48 15.03 3.90
CA ARG A 75 -0.73 16.25 3.60
C ARG A 75 -0.22 16.26 2.16
N ALA A 76 0.28 15.14 1.65
CA ALA A 76 0.73 15.03 0.27
C ALA A 76 -0.43 15.18 -0.73
N ASP A 77 -1.59 14.62 -0.43
CA ASP A 77 -2.79 14.71 -1.26
C ASP A 77 -3.30 16.16 -1.38
N ILE A 78 -3.40 16.87 -0.25
CA ILE A 78 -3.77 18.30 -0.21
C ILE A 78 -2.78 19.16 -1.01
N GLN A 79 -1.49 18.85 -0.92
CA GLN A 79 -0.46 19.60 -1.66
C GLN A 79 -0.53 19.38 -3.17
N MET A 80 -0.81 18.15 -3.61
CA MET A 80 -0.85 17.80 -5.03
C MET A 80 -2.17 18.18 -5.70
N TYR A 81 -3.27 18.12 -4.96
CA TYR A 81 -4.62 18.29 -5.49
C TYR A 81 -5.46 19.26 -4.65
N PRO A 82 -5.03 20.53 -4.51
CA PRO A 82 -5.68 21.50 -3.62
C PRO A 82 -7.13 21.81 -4.01
N ASP A 83 -7.49 21.61 -5.28
CA ASP A 83 -8.81 21.92 -5.83
C ASP A 83 -9.72 20.68 -6.00
N MET A 84 -9.27 19.48 -5.59
CA MET A 84 -10.12 18.30 -5.62
C MET A 84 -11.08 18.29 -4.42
N GLU A 85 -12.36 17.98 -4.69
CA GLU A 85 -13.39 17.85 -3.66
C GLU A 85 -13.22 16.59 -2.79
N THR A 86 -12.42 15.62 -3.27
CA THR A 86 -12.14 14.38 -2.55
C THR A 86 -10.69 14.35 -2.09
N VAL A 87 -10.46 13.81 -0.90
CA VAL A 87 -9.13 13.49 -0.36
C VAL A 87 -8.76 12.03 -0.63
N ALA A 88 -7.48 11.70 -0.53
CA ALA A 88 -7.04 10.30 -0.50
C ALA A 88 -7.79 9.53 0.60
N LEU A 89 -8.27 8.34 0.27
CA LEU A 89 -8.89 7.44 1.23
C LEU A 89 -7.78 6.68 1.95
N THR A 90 -7.62 6.98 3.23
CA THR A 90 -6.66 6.32 4.10
C THR A 90 -7.38 5.45 5.13
N SER A 91 -6.84 4.27 5.45
CA SER A 91 -7.39 3.35 6.46
C SER A 91 -6.26 2.71 7.26
N GLY A 92 -6.42 2.64 8.58
CA GLY A 92 -5.44 2.06 9.51
C GLY A 92 -6.01 0.80 10.15
N PHE A 93 -5.15 -0.19 10.37
CA PHE A 93 -5.52 -1.48 10.93
C PHE A 93 -4.59 -1.80 12.09
N ASP A 94 -5.15 -1.85 13.31
CA ASP A 94 -4.39 -2.22 14.52
C ASP A 94 -4.11 -3.73 14.56
N ASP A 95 -4.97 -4.51 13.91
CA ASP A 95 -4.90 -5.97 13.88
C ASP A 95 -4.52 -6.49 12.48
N LEU A 96 -3.60 -7.46 12.47
CA LEU A 96 -3.09 -8.04 11.21
C LEU A 96 -4.16 -8.87 10.50
N ASP A 97 -5.11 -9.47 11.23
CA ASP A 97 -6.18 -10.26 10.65
C ASP A 97 -7.16 -9.37 9.88
N ASP A 98 -7.52 -8.22 10.43
CA ASP A 98 -8.38 -7.25 9.75
C ASP A 98 -7.69 -6.66 8.51
N PHE A 99 -6.40 -6.32 8.61
CA PHE A 99 -5.60 -5.87 7.46
C PHE A 99 -5.58 -6.91 6.33
N ILE A 100 -5.32 -8.17 6.68
CA ILE A 100 -5.30 -9.27 5.71
C ILE A 100 -6.70 -9.54 5.14
N HIS A 101 -7.75 -9.42 5.96
CA HIS A 101 -9.12 -9.58 5.51
C HIS A 101 -9.46 -8.55 4.43
N GLU A 102 -9.16 -7.27 4.67
CA GLU A 102 -9.38 -6.20 3.70
C GLU A 102 -8.57 -6.43 2.42
N LEU A 103 -7.30 -6.83 2.56
CA LEU A 103 -6.45 -7.18 1.43
C LEU A 103 -7.06 -8.30 0.57
N ILE A 104 -7.59 -9.35 1.21
CA ILE A 104 -8.29 -10.44 0.53
C ILE A 104 -9.54 -9.93 -0.20
N CYS A 105 -10.31 -9.07 0.46
CA CYS A 105 -11.50 -8.44 -0.14
C CYS A 105 -11.12 -7.63 -1.38
N ALA A 106 -10.10 -6.78 -1.31
CA ALA A 106 -9.62 -6.00 -2.43
C ALA A 106 -9.14 -6.87 -3.60
N ILE A 107 -8.38 -7.95 -3.34
CA ILE A 107 -7.95 -8.89 -4.39
C ILE A 107 -9.13 -9.62 -5.02
N THR A 108 -10.17 -9.93 -4.24
CA THR A 108 -11.33 -10.73 -4.67
C THR A 108 -12.35 -9.89 -5.42
N ALA A 109 -12.53 -8.63 -5.03
CA ALA A 109 -13.58 -7.74 -5.54
C ALA A 109 -13.45 -7.38 -7.02
N ARG A 110 -12.37 -7.82 -7.71
CA ARG A 110 -12.01 -7.55 -9.12
C ARG A 110 -13.18 -7.00 -9.95
N PRO A 111 -13.39 -5.68 -9.98
CA PRO A 111 -14.43 -5.08 -10.76
C PRO A 111 -14.05 -5.19 -12.23
N ILE A 112 -15.01 -4.85 -13.07
CA ILE A 112 -14.88 -4.75 -14.52
C ILE A 112 -13.74 -3.78 -14.91
N VAL A 113 -13.35 -2.86 -14.00
CA VAL A 113 -12.23 -1.93 -14.17
C VAL A 113 -10.94 -2.55 -13.61
N PRO A 114 -9.86 -2.67 -14.40
CA PRO A 114 -8.59 -3.17 -13.91
C PRO A 114 -7.98 -2.16 -12.92
N TYR A 115 -7.93 -2.53 -11.63
CA TYR A 115 -7.09 -1.88 -10.64
C TYR A 115 -5.88 -2.76 -10.30
N SER A 116 -4.80 -2.12 -9.87
CA SER A 116 -3.64 -2.81 -9.29
C SER A 116 -3.77 -2.84 -7.78
N THR A 117 -3.36 -3.95 -7.17
CA THR A 117 -3.30 -4.09 -5.71
C THR A 117 -1.85 -4.25 -5.32
N TYR A 118 -1.27 -3.21 -4.73
CA TYR A 118 0.12 -3.19 -4.31
C TYR A 118 0.21 -3.55 -2.84
N LEU A 119 1.16 -4.43 -2.50
CA LEU A 119 1.63 -4.65 -1.14
C LEU A 119 3.02 -4.04 -1.03
N ILE A 120 3.15 -3.03 -0.18
CA ILE A 120 4.37 -2.28 0.09
C ILE A 120 4.75 -2.53 1.55
N TYR A 121 6.03 -2.70 1.85
CA TYR A 121 6.45 -3.12 3.19
C TYR A 121 7.88 -2.70 3.56
N ASP A 122 8.12 -2.47 4.85
CA ASP A 122 9.44 -2.34 5.46
C ASP A 122 9.84 -3.52 6.38
N ASP A 123 8.87 -4.34 6.81
CA ASP A 123 9.09 -5.54 7.62
C ASP A 123 8.91 -6.82 6.79
N ARG A 124 9.95 -7.67 6.77
CA ARG A 124 9.98 -8.92 6.00
C ARG A 124 9.24 -10.07 6.67
N GLU A 125 9.16 -10.10 7.99
CA GLU A 125 8.51 -11.16 8.75
C GLU A 125 6.98 -11.02 8.63
N ILE A 126 6.46 -9.81 8.83
CA ILE A 126 5.05 -9.50 8.63
C ILE A 126 4.66 -9.72 7.18
N TYR A 127 5.47 -9.25 6.23
CA TYR A 127 5.26 -9.53 4.81
C TYR A 127 5.18 -11.04 4.50
N ALA A 128 6.09 -11.84 5.07
CA ALA A 128 6.10 -13.29 4.86
C ALA A 128 4.82 -13.95 5.41
N GLU A 129 4.33 -13.50 6.58
CA GLU A 129 3.08 -13.98 7.15
C GLU A 129 1.86 -13.58 6.30
N VAL A 130 1.80 -12.33 5.83
CA VAL A 130 0.76 -11.87 4.90
C VAL A 130 0.73 -12.74 3.65
N LEU A 131 1.89 -12.99 3.00
CA LEU A 131 1.94 -13.86 1.83
C LEU A 131 1.50 -15.29 2.12
N LYS A 132 1.92 -15.86 3.25
CA LYS A 132 1.51 -17.20 3.67
C LYS A 132 0.00 -17.28 3.82
N ARG A 133 -0.63 -16.27 4.44
CA ARG A 133 -2.08 -16.18 4.63
C ARG A 133 -2.82 -16.02 3.31
N LEU A 134 -2.32 -15.19 2.40
CA LEU A 134 -2.89 -15.04 1.06
C LEU A 134 -2.82 -16.34 0.23
N ARG A 135 -1.75 -17.13 0.36
CA ARG A 135 -1.65 -18.47 -0.26
C ARG A 135 -2.66 -19.46 0.32
N ILE A 136 -2.80 -19.50 1.64
CA ILE A 136 -3.80 -20.34 2.32
C ILE A 136 -5.21 -19.99 1.84
N ALA A 137 -5.49 -18.69 1.65
CA ALA A 137 -6.75 -18.20 1.12
C ALA A 137 -6.92 -18.40 -0.41
N GLY A 138 -5.94 -18.98 -1.10
CA GLY A 138 -5.98 -19.23 -2.54
C GLY A 138 -5.97 -17.96 -3.41
N LYS A 139 -5.42 -16.85 -2.89
CA LYS A 139 -5.42 -15.55 -3.57
C LYS A 139 -4.19 -15.30 -4.43
N ILE A 140 -3.08 -15.96 -4.12
CA ILE A 140 -1.82 -15.89 -4.86
C ILE A 140 -1.20 -17.29 -4.98
N VAL A 141 -0.42 -17.53 -6.03
CA VAL A 141 0.25 -18.82 -6.33
C VAL A 141 1.69 -18.79 -5.84
#